data_AF-A0A174TCJ8-F1
#
_entry.id   AF-A0A174TCJ8-F1
#
_cell.length_a   1.000
_cell.length_b   1.000
_cell.length_c   1.000
_cell.angle_alpha   90.00
_cell.angle_beta   90.00
_cell.angle_gamma   90.00
#
_symmetry.space_group_name_H-M   'P 1'
#
loop_
_entity.id
_entity.type
_entity.pdbx_description
1 polymer ?
#
loop_
_entity_poly.entity_id
_entity_poly.type
_entity_poly.pdbx_seq_one_letter_code
_entity_poly.pdbx_strand_id
1 'polypeptide(L)'
;MWKSVQKRDRIIWKSGNLYEAGTDKTFSLDTLPQEYTAYGNGDYRINGLETEQADRSDTANLKYECYEISKGKYSLKGLPAMFAKEDEAETLEIVLKDHASGLRAHLLYGVFPQLDVITRAVRLENTGTAPVTVKKAMSMEMDYEYRELDAVHFYGKHNMERQMERTHLGHGNWSVGSIRGTSCHYH
;
A
#
# COMPACT_ATOMS: atom_id res chain seq x y z
N MET A 1 26.69 5.05 -19.92
CA MET A 1 26.58 3.64 -20.33
C MET A 1 25.26 3.11 -19.76
N TRP A 2 24.15 3.36 -20.46
CA TRP A 2 22.82 2.95 -20.03
C TRP A 2 22.65 1.46 -20.36
N LYS A 3 22.70 0.59 -19.36
CA LYS A 3 22.36 -0.82 -19.57
C LYS A 3 20.85 -0.91 -19.75
N SER A 4 20.46 -1.36 -20.94
CA SER A 4 19.13 -1.77 -21.32
C SER A 4 18.44 -2.58 -20.21
N VAL A 5 17.26 -2.14 -19.80
CA VAL A 5 16.30 -2.99 -19.08
C VAL A 5 16.04 -4.20 -19.99
N GLN A 6 16.52 -5.38 -19.58
CA GLN A 6 16.19 -6.62 -20.29
C GLN A 6 14.68 -6.83 -20.18
N LYS A 7 13.95 -6.62 -21.28
CA LYS A 7 12.65 -7.26 -21.49
C LYS A 7 12.90 -8.76 -21.43
N ARG A 8 12.62 -9.36 -20.28
CA ARG A 8 12.55 -10.82 -20.15
C ARG A 8 11.12 -11.19 -20.52
N ASP A 9 10.94 -11.80 -21.68
CA ASP A 9 9.70 -12.47 -22.08
C ASP A 9 9.47 -13.70 -21.18
N ARG A 10 9.19 -13.46 -19.90
CA ARG A 10 8.73 -14.50 -18.97
C ARG A 10 7.25 -14.65 -19.20
N ILE A 11 6.86 -15.71 -19.90
CA ILE A 11 5.45 -16.10 -19.94
C ILE A 11 5.06 -16.51 -18.52
N ILE A 12 4.14 -15.75 -17.90
CA ILE A 12 3.67 -15.98 -16.54
C ILE A 12 2.52 -17.00 -16.61
N TRP A 13 2.86 -18.26 -16.86
CA TRP A 13 1.87 -19.32 -17.13
C TRP A 13 0.99 -19.72 -15.91
N LYS A 14 1.09 -19.08 -14.74
CA LYS A 14 0.54 -19.62 -13.48
C LYS A 14 -0.13 -18.64 -12.51
N SER A 15 -0.18 -17.34 -12.78
CA SER A 15 -0.92 -16.38 -11.94
C SER A 15 -2.28 -16.04 -12.56
N GLY A 16 -3.27 -15.71 -11.73
CA GLY A 16 -4.55 -15.19 -12.21
C GLY A 16 -4.32 -13.85 -12.91
N ASN A 17 -4.71 -13.74 -14.18
CA ASN A 17 -4.63 -12.48 -14.91
C ASN A 17 -5.96 -11.73 -14.78
N LEU A 18 -5.85 -10.41 -14.64
CA LEU A 18 -6.97 -9.49 -14.77
C LEU A 18 -7.70 -9.70 -16.11
N TYR A 19 -9.02 -9.53 -16.11
CA TYR A 19 -9.84 -9.66 -17.32
C TYR A 19 -9.34 -8.74 -18.44
N GLU A 20 -8.86 -7.55 -18.08
CA GLU A 20 -8.35 -6.53 -19.00
C GLU A 20 -7.05 -6.93 -19.70
N ALA A 21 -6.29 -7.89 -19.16
CA ALA A 21 -5.10 -8.42 -19.83
C ALA A 21 -5.45 -9.30 -21.05
N GLY A 22 -6.71 -9.72 -21.19
CA GLY A 22 -7.19 -10.51 -22.32
C GLY A 22 -6.36 -11.78 -22.53
N THR A 23 -5.70 -11.89 -23.69
CA THR A 23 -4.84 -13.03 -24.02
C THR A 23 -3.37 -12.82 -23.65
N ASP A 24 -2.99 -11.65 -23.15
CA ASP A 24 -1.62 -11.36 -22.73
C ASP A 24 -1.30 -12.09 -21.42
N LYS A 25 -0.39 -13.06 -21.51
CA LYS A 25 0.10 -13.87 -20.37
C LYS A 25 1.42 -13.35 -19.79
N THR A 26 1.89 -12.20 -20.25
CA THR A 26 3.11 -11.55 -19.74
C THR A 26 2.80 -10.46 -18.72
N PHE A 27 1.53 -10.05 -18.61
CA PHE A 27 1.04 -9.09 -17.63
C PHE A 27 0.38 -9.82 -16.46
N SER A 28 0.82 -9.55 -15.23
CA SER A 28 0.18 -10.08 -14.01
C SER A 28 0.46 -9.19 -12.80
N LEU A 29 -0.59 -8.87 -12.05
CA LEU A 29 -0.47 -8.13 -10.79
C LEU A 29 0.33 -8.89 -9.73
N ASP A 30 0.31 -10.23 -9.77
CA ASP A 30 1.09 -11.09 -8.86
C ASP A 30 2.61 -10.87 -8.95
N THR A 31 3.09 -10.29 -10.06
CA THR A 31 4.52 -10.07 -10.30
C THR A 31 4.93 -8.61 -10.42
N LEU A 32 3.97 -7.72 -10.67
CA LEU A 32 4.24 -6.31 -10.88
C LEU A 32 4.39 -5.60 -9.53
N PRO A 33 5.40 -4.73 -9.39
CA PRO A 33 5.46 -3.77 -8.29
C PRO A 33 4.22 -2.88 -8.28
N GLN A 34 3.54 -2.79 -7.14
CA GLN A 34 2.31 -2.01 -7.00
C GLN A 34 2.42 -1.01 -5.84
N GLU A 35 1.76 0.15 -6.01
CA GLU A 35 1.72 1.21 -4.99
C GLU A 35 0.69 0.93 -3.88
N TYR A 36 -0.40 0.24 -4.25
CA TYR A 36 -1.48 -0.14 -3.34
C TYR A 36 -2.28 -1.30 -3.91
N THR A 37 -2.26 -2.46 -3.24
CA THR A 37 -2.88 -3.69 -3.69
C THR A 37 -4.21 -3.93 -2.99
N ALA A 38 -5.09 -4.69 -3.64
CA ALA A 38 -6.39 -5.07 -3.11
C ALA A 38 -6.59 -6.58 -3.25
N TYR A 39 -7.32 -7.17 -2.30
CA TYR A 39 -7.69 -8.59 -2.39
C TYR A 39 -8.60 -8.89 -3.58
N GLY A 40 -8.47 -10.10 -4.13
CA GLY A 40 -9.40 -10.65 -5.11
C GLY A 40 -9.10 -10.30 -6.57
N ASN A 41 -8.00 -9.61 -6.87
CA ASN A 41 -7.64 -9.14 -8.21
C ASN A 41 -6.57 -9.98 -8.94
N GLY A 42 -6.19 -11.14 -8.38
CA GLY A 42 -5.19 -12.05 -8.96
C GLY A 42 -3.77 -11.91 -8.40
N ASP A 43 -3.55 -10.99 -7.44
CA ASP A 43 -2.32 -10.93 -6.64
C ASP A 43 -2.43 -11.86 -5.42
N TYR A 44 -1.47 -12.78 -5.25
CA TYR A 44 -1.47 -13.76 -4.14
C TYR A 44 -0.53 -13.38 -2.99
N ARG A 45 0.11 -12.21 -3.06
CA ARG A 45 0.99 -11.69 -2.00
C ARG A 45 0.17 -11.07 -0.86
N ILE A 46 0.85 -10.64 0.21
CA ILE A 46 0.21 -9.83 1.25
C ILE A 46 -0.25 -8.52 0.61
N ASN A 47 -1.53 -8.22 0.79
CA ASN A 47 -2.22 -7.08 0.21
C ASN A 47 -2.30 -5.85 1.14
N GLY A 48 -2.64 -4.67 0.61
CA GLY A 48 -2.92 -3.48 1.41
C GLY A 48 -4.37 -3.31 1.82
N LEU A 49 -5.31 -3.67 0.94
CA LEU A 49 -6.74 -3.44 1.11
C LEU A 49 -7.54 -4.74 1.05
N GLU A 50 -8.40 -4.95 2.05
CA GLU A 50 -9.45 -5.98 2.04
C GLU A 50 -10.78 -5.33 2.37
N THR A 51 -11.78 -5.58 1.53
CA THR A 51 -13.13 -5.04 1.70
C THR A 51 -14.16 -6.12 1.44
N GLU A 52 -15.24 -6.13 2.21
CA GLU A 52 -16.41 -6.98 2.00
C GLU A 52 -17.57 -6.11 1.51
N GLN A 53 -18.10 -6.44 0.34
CA GLN A 53 -19.22 -5.76 -0.30
C GLN A 53 -20.56 -6.23 0.27
N ALA A 54 -21.64 -5.51 -0.04
CA ALA A 54 -22.98 -5.84 0.44
C ALA A 54 -23.49 -7.22 -0.02
N ASP A 55 -23.04 -7.71 -1.18
CA ASP A 55 -23.34 -9.05 -1.70
C ASP A 55 -22.44 -10.16 -1.13
N ARG A 56 -21.58 -9.83 -0.15
CA ARG A 56 -20.61 -10.72 0.51
C ARG A 56 -19.39 -11.08 -0.33
N SER A 57 -19.25 -10.52 -1.53
CA SER A 57 -17.97 -10.60 -2.25
C SER A 57 -16.89 -9.80 -1.50
N ASP A 58 -15.64 -10.25 -1.58
CA ASP A 58 -14.50 -9.69 -0.84
C ASP A 58 -13.43 -9.06 -1.75
N THR A 59 -13.80 -8.78 -3.00
CA THR A 59 -12.88 -8.25 -4.02
C THR A 59 -12.97 -6.73 -4.13
N ALA A 60 -11.83 -6.09 -4.42
CA ALA A 60 -11.75 -4.71 -4.90
C ALA A 60 -10.79 -4.61 -6.07
N ASN A 61 -11.23 -3.99 -7.17
CA ASN A 61 -10.42 -3.78 -8.37
C ASN A 61 -10.14 -2.29 -8.56
N LEU A 62 -9.18 -1.78 -7.80
CA LEU A 62 -8.80 -0.36 -7.83
C LEU A 62 -8.11 0.01 -9.15
N LYS A 63 -8.71 0.92 -9.90
CA LYS A 63 -8.15 1.49 -11.15
C LYS A 63 -7.86 2.97 -10.98
N TYR A 64 -6.81 3.45 -11.62
CA TYR A 64 -6.49 4.88 -11.64
C TYR A 64 -7.66 5.71 -12.20
N GLU A 65 -8.04 6.76 -11.48
CA GLU A 65 -9.08 7.71 -11.90
C GLU A 65 -8.47 9.08 -12.22
N CYS A 66 -7.72 9.68 -11.28
CA CYS A 66 -7.09 10.99 -11.45
C CYS A 66 -5.99 11.24 -10.42
N TYR A 67 -5.38 12.43 -10.48
CA TYR A 67 -4.44 12.93 -9.47
C TYR A 67 -4.55 14.44 -9.30
N GLU A 68 -4.08 14.94 -8.16
CA GLU A 68 -3.93 16.36 -7.87
C GLU A 68 -2.60 16.60 -7.13
N ILE A 69 -1.94 17.72 -7.44
CA ILE A 69 -0.77 18.20 -6.69
C ILE A 69 -1.16 19.52 -6.02
N SER A 70 -0.89 19.63 -4.73
CA SER A 70 -1.17 20.81 -3.92
C SER A 70 0.06 21.21 -3.10
N LYS A 71 0.17 22.51 -2.80
CA LYS A 71 1.19 23.02 -1.88
C LYS A 71 0.84 22.65 -0.44
N GLY A 72 1.86 22.52 0.39
CA GLY A 72 1.73 22.12 1.78
C GLY A 72 1.46 20.63 1.97
N LYS A 73 1.24 20.28 3.23
CA LYS A 73 1.08 18.90 3.70
C LYS A 73 -0.38 18.61 4.00
N TYR A 74 -0.93 17.51 3.46
CA TYR A 74 -2.29 17.04 3.78
C TYR A 74 -2.52 16.86 5.29
N SER A 75 -3.75 17.09 5.73
CA SER A 75 -4.21 16.84 7.11
C SER A 75 -5.08 15.59 7.20
N LEU A 76 -5.11 14.95 8.37
CA LEU A 76 -5.96 13.79 8.65
C LEU A 76 -6.96 14.15 9.75
N LYS A 77 -8.25 14.17 9.41
CA LYS A 77 -9.31 14.57 10.34
C LYS A 77 -9.37 13.60 11.54
N GLY A 78 -9.16 14.13 12.74
CA GLY A 78 -9.23 13.35 13.99
C GLY A 78 -8.03 12.45 14.25
N LEU A 79 -6.96 12.55 13.44
CA LEU A 79 -5.74 11.74 13.59
C LEU A 79 -4.51 12.65 13.63
N PRO A 80 -3.45 12.28 14.39
CA PRO A 80 -2.18 12.99 14.33
C PRO A 80 -1.51 12.78 12.97
N ALA A 81 -0.87 13.82 12.45
CA ALA A 81 -0.07 13.78 11.22
C ALA A 81 1.08 14.78 11.31
N MET A 82 2.14 14.54 10.54
CA MET A 82 3.20 15.55 10.33
C MET A 82 2.60 16.81 9.71
N PHE A 83 3.07 17.98 10.14
CA PHE A 83 2.64 19.28 9.66
C PHE A 83 3.79 20.00 8.95
N ALA A 84 3.43 20.95 8.08
CA ALA A 84 4.35 21.78 7.32
C ALA A 84 3.71 23.14 7.08
N LYS A 85 4.50 24.20 6.92
CA LYS A 85 4.03 25.38 6.21
C LYS A 85 3.81 25.06 4.73
N GLU A 86 3.06 25.90 4.02
CA GLU A 86 2.73 25.68 2.61
C GLU A 86 3.94 25.57 1.68
N ASP A 87 5.05 26.22 2.04
CA ASP A 87 6.31 26.24 1.28
C ASP A 87 7.33 25.17 1.72
N GLU A 88 7.03 24.43 2.79
CA GLU A 88 7.93 23.41 3.35
C GLU A 88 7.64 22.00 2.79
N ALA A 89 6.48 21.78 2.15
CA ALA A 89 6.08 20.50 1.60
C ALA A 89 5.16 20.63 0.37
N GLU A 90 5.04 19.56 -0.40
CA GLU A 90 4.03 19.38 -1.44
C GLU A 90 3.28 18.07 -1.22
N THR A 91 2.01 18.03 -1.63
CA THR A 91 1.18 16.83 -1.54
C THR A 91 0.73 16.39 -2.93
N LEU A 92 0.97 15.12 -3.26
CA LEU A 92 0.35 14.42 -4.38
C LEU A 92 -0.77 13.52 -3.84
N GLU A 93 -1.98 13.71 -4.36
CA GLU A 93 -3.12 12.81 -4.14
C GLU A 93 -3.40 12.03 -5.43
N ILE A 94 -3.36 10.70 -5.39
CA ILE A 94 -3.78 9.83 -6.50
C ILE A 94 -5.08 9.16 -6.11
N VAL A 95 -6.10 9.24 -6.96
CA VAL A 95 -7.39 8.60 -6.74
C VAL A 95 -7.46 7.32 -7.55
N LEU A 96 -7.67 6.21 -6.84
CA LEU A 96 -8.02 4.93 -7.43
C LEU A 96 -9.49 4.62 -7.15
N LYS A 97 -10.19 4.02 -8.10
CA LYS A 97 -11.62 3.69 -7.99
C LYS A 97 -11.87 2.25 -8.38
N ASP A 98 -12.65 1.57 -7.56
CA ASP A 98 -13.35 0.36 -7.97
C ASP A 98 -14.70 0.75 -8.58
N HIS A 99 -14.84 0.52 -9.88
CA HIS A 99 -16.04 0.90 -10.62
C HIS A 99 -17.28 0.07 -10.24
N ALA A 100 -17.10 -1.15 -9.72
CA ALA A 100 -18.21 -2.02 -9.36
C ALA A 100 -18.87 -1.58 -8.04
N SER A 101 -18.06 -1.32 -7.01
CA SER A 101 -18.56 -0.91 -5.69
C SER A 101 -18.73 0.61 -5.53
N GLY A 102 -18.04 1.41 -6.35
CA GLY A 102 -17.94 2.87 -6.13
C GLY A 102 -16.98 3.25 -5.01
N LEU A 103 -16.21 2.32 -4.47
CA LEU A 103 -15.15 2.60 -3.51
C LEU A 103 -14.00 3.38 -4.18
N ARG A 104 -13.54 4.44 -3.53
CA ARG A 104 -12.34 5.20 -3.89
C ARG A 104 -11.28 5.08 -2.83
N ALA A 105 -10.04 4.89 -3.25
CA ALA A 105 -8.84 4.97 -2.43
C ALA A 105 -8.03 6.18 -2.87
N HIS A 106 -7.91 7.17 -1.98
CA HIS A 106 -7.08 8.35 -2.18
C HIS A 106 -5.72 8.09 -1.55
N LEU A 107 -4.71 7.86 -2.37
CA LEU A 107 -3.32 7.68 -1.95
C LEU A 107 -2.67 9.05 -1.79
N LEU A 108 -2.33 9.41 -0.56
CA LEU A 108 -1.77 10.71 -0.19
C LEU A 108 -0.26 10.57 -0.03
N TYR A 109 0.51 11.37 -0.74
CA TYR A 109 1.97 11.44 -0.67
C TYR A 109 2.38 12.86 -0.30
N GLY A 110 2.97 13.04 0.87
CA GLY A 110 3.51 14.33 1.32
C GLY A 110 5.03 14.31 1.22
N VAL A 111 5.61 15.22 0.45
CA VAL A 111 7.05 15.28 0.16
C VAL A 111 7.67 16.48 0.87
N PHE A 112 8.75 16.25 1.62
CA PHE A 112 9.52 17.26 2.33
C PHE A 112 10.96 17.26 1.80
N PRO A 113 11.27 18.05 0.76
CA PRO A 113 12.59 18.01 0.10
C PRO A 113 13.76 18.33 1.04
N GLN A 114 13.54 19.21 2.02
CA GLN A 114 14.60 19.60 2.97
C GLN A 114 14.90 18.54 4.03
N LEU A 115 14.01 17.55 4.21
CA LEU A 115 14.11 16.53 5.25
C LEU A 115 14.42 15.14 4.68
N ASP A 116 14.42 14.97 3.35
CA ASP A 116 14.44 13.65 2.69
C ASP A 116 13.32 12.72 3.21
N VAL A 117 12.13 13.28 3.46
CA VAL A 117 10.97 12.55 3.99
C VAL A 117 9.83 12.52 2.98
N ILE A 118 9.27 11.31 2.80
CA ILE A 118 7.97 11.10 2.15
C ILE A 118 7.03 10.47 3.17
N THR A 119 5.92 11.17 3.46
CA THR A 119 4.83 10.64 4.27
C THR A 119 3.74 10.07 3.38
N ARG A 120 3.11 8.96 3.81
CA ARG A 120 2.00 8.35 3.08
C ARG A 120 0.79 8.11 3.97
N ALA A 121 -0.40 8.22 3.39
CA ALA A 121 -1.65 7.81 4.00
C ALA A 121 -2.67 7.42 2.93
N VAL A 122 -3.70 6.69 3.33
CA VAL A 122 -4.81 6.33 2.43
C VAL A 122 -6.12 6.81 3.06
N ARG A 123 -6.92 7.54 2.29
CA ARG A 123 -8.31 7.86 2.64
C ARG A 123 -9.23 7.01 1.76
N LEU A 124 -10.14 6.26 2.38
CA LEU A 124 -11.17 5.51 1.68
C LEU A 124 -12.47 6.32 1.65
N GLU A 125 -13.08 6.43 0.48
CA GLU A 125 -14.35 7.10 0.26
C GLU A 125 -15.32 6.13 -0.43
N ASN A 126 -16.51 5.93 0.13
CA ASN A 126 -17.56 5.16 -0.55
C ASN A 126 -18.47 6.12 -1.33
N THR A 127 -18.38 6.09 -2.65
CA THR A 127 -19.25 6.87 -3.56
C THR A 127 -20.37 6.04 -4.16
N GLY A 128 -20.46 4.76 -3.80
CA GLY A 128 -21.52 3.84 -4.22
C GLY A 128 -22.80 4.02 -3.41
N THR A 129 -23.82 3.23 -3.77
CA THR A 129 -25.13 3.23 -3.09
C THR A 129 -25.24 2.15 -2.02
N ALA A 130 -24.32 1.19 -2.01
CA ALA A 130 -24.30 0.07 -1.07
C ALA A 130 -23.17 0.23 -0.03
N PRO A 131 -23.34 -0.28 1.19
CA PRO A 131 -22.28 -0.25 2.20
C PRO A 131 -21.11 -1.15 1.80
N VAL A 132 -19.90 -0.73 2.18
CA VAL A 132 -18.65 -1.48 2.03
C VAL A 132 -18.01 -1.59 3.41
N THR A 133 -17.62 -2.81 3.81
CA THR A 133 -16.94 -3.06 5.09
C THR A 133 -15.46 -3.23 4.88
N VAL A 134 -14.63 -2.40 5.49
CA VAL A 134 -13.16 -2.52 5.43
C VAL A 134 -12.69 -3.57 6.45
N LYS A 135 -12.00 -4.61 5.99
CA LYS A 135 -11.39 -5.65 6.82
C LYS A 135 -9.92 -5.36 7.11
N LYS A 136 -9.22 -4.78 6.13
CA LYS A 136 -7.81 -4.39 6.21
C LYS A 136 -7.59 -3.13 5.37
N ALA A 137 -6.81 -2.18 5.90
CA ALA A 137 -6.37 -1.00 5.16
C ALA A 137 -4.97 -0.59 5.65
N MET A 138 -3.97 -0.82 4.82
CA MET A 138 -2.59 -0.39 5.08
C MET A 138 -2.42 1.09 4.70
N SER A 139 -1.56 1.81 5.41
CA SER A 139 -1.23 3.22 5.09
C SER A 139 -0.29 3.36 3.89
N MET A 140 0.47 2.31 3.58
CA MET A 140 1.38 2.24 2.44
C MET A 140 1.75 0.80 2.11
N GLU A 141 2.19 0.58 0.88
CA GLU A 141 2.89 -0.61 0.41
C GLU A 141 4.11 -0.20 -0.40
N MET A 142 5.15 -1.01 -0.40
CA MET A 142 6.35 -0.72 -1.16
C MET A 142 6.97 -2.00 -1.67
N ASP A 143 6.83 -2.19 -2.97
CA ASP A 143 7.45 -3.30 -3.68
C ASP A 143 8.85 -2.91 -4.15
N TYR A 144 9.82 -3.77 -3.82
CA TYR A 144 11.18 -3.64 -4.33
C TYR A 144 11.45 -4.75 -5.34
N GLU A 145 12.00 -4.40 -6.49
CA GLU A 145 12.64 -5.38 -7.37
C GLU A 145 13.85 -5.99 -6.66
N TYR A 146 14.03 -7.31 -6.74
CA TYR A 146 15.07 -8.14 -6.10
C TYR A 146 16.13 -7.38 -5.27
N ARG A 147 15.99 -7.42 -3.94
CA ARG A 147 16.98 -6.88 -2.98
C ARG A 147 17.17 -7.84 -1.82
N GLU A 148 18.42 -7.97 -1.39
CA GLU A 148 18.76 -8.56 -0.09
C GLU A 148 18.58 -7.49 0.97
N LEU A 149 17.70 -7.75 1.95
CA LEU A 149 17.33 -6.79 3.00
C LEU A 149 17.43 -7.46 4.37
N ASP A 150 17.69 -6.65 5.39
CA ASP A 150 17.50 -7.03 6.78
C ASP A 150 16.33 -6.23 7.37
N ALA A 151 15.49 -6.88 8.15
CA ALA A 151 14.51 -6.19 8.99
C ALA A 151 15.20 -5.73 10.27
N VAL A 152 15.04 -4.44 10.59
CA VAL A 152 15.41 -3.88 11.89
C VAL A 152 14.13 -3.58 12.66
N HIS A 153 14.00 -4.18 13.84
CA HIS A 153 12.84 -4.06 14.71
C HIS A 153 13.27 -3.68 16.14
N PHE A 154 12.34 -3.14 16.92
CA PHE A 154 12.56 -2.69 18.29
C PHE A 154 11.60 -3.40 19.25
N TYR A 155 11.83 -4.69 19.50
CA TYR A 155 10.98 -5.48 20.39
C TYR A 155 11.18 -5.10 21.86
N GLY A 156 10.32 -5.59 22.75
CA GLY A 156 10.53 -5.37 24.17
C GLY A 156 9.52 -6.01 25.09
N LYS A 157 9.46 -5.46 26.29
CA LYS A 157 8.44 -5.75 27.31
C LYS A 157 8.35 -4.54 28.24
N HIS A 158 7.35 -4.54 29.12
CA HIS A 158 7.23 -3.51 30.15
C HIS A 158 8.54 -3.37 30.94
N ASN A 159 9.02 -2.13 31.07
CA ASN A 159 10.25 -1.74 31.75
C ASN A 159 11.55 -2.24 31.06
N MET A 160 11.46 -2.62 29.79
CA MET A 160 12.58 -3.02 28.92
C MET A 160 12.17 -2.92 27.44
N GLU A 161 11.71 -1.73 27.05
CA GLU A 161 11.19 -1.47 25.71
C GLU A 161 12.29 -1.28 24.67
N ARG A 162 11.94 -1.47 23.38
CA ARG A 162 12.70 -1.03 22.21
C ARG A 162 14.14 -1.53 22.16
N GLN A 163 14.35 -2.81 22.44
CA GLN A 163 15.61 -3.49 22.18
C GLN A 163 15.74 -3.74 20.68
N MET A 164 16.87 -3.32 20.10
CA MET A 164 17.11 -3.50 18.67
C MET A 164 17.32 -4.98 18.36
N GLU A 165 16.57 -5.47 17.39
CA GLU A 165 16.76 -6.75 16.72
C GLU A 165 17.00 -6.50 15.22
N ARG A 166 17.93 -7.24 14.64
CA ARG A 166 18.20 -7.24 13.20
C ARG A 166 18.20 -8.65 12.68
N THR A 167 17.37 -8.93 11.69
CA THR A 167 17.21 -10.27 11.12
C THR A 167 17.23 -10.20 9.61
N HIS A 168 17.95 -11.13 8.98
CA HIS A 168 17.96 -11.27 7.54
C HIS A 168 16.57 -11.67 7.00
N LEU A 169 16.07 -10.97 5.98
CA LEU A 169 14.80 -11.27 5.35
C LEU A 169 14.98 -12.32 4.24
N GLY A 170 14.80 -13.59 4.62
CA GLY A 170 14.73 -14.70 3.68
C GLY A 170 13.36 -14.81 2.99
N HIS A 171 13.17 -15.89 2.23
CA HIS A 171 11.86 -16.19 1.62
C HIS A 171 10.80 -16.47 2.68
N GLY A 172 9.65 -15.80 2.57
CA GLY A 172 8.50 -15.98 3.45
C GLY A 172 7.96 -14.65 3.95
N ASN A 173 7.07 -14.72 4.93
CA ASN A 173 6.48 -13.55 5.56
C ASN A 173 7.11 -13.32 6.93
N TRP A 174 7.62 -12.12 7.14
CA TRP A 174 8.03 -11.61 8.45
C TRP A 174 7.08 -10.47 8.83
N SER A 175 6.48 -10.54 10.01
CA SER A 175 5.42 -9.61 10.41
C SER A 175 5.51 -9.23 11.87
N VAL A 176 5.16 -7.98 12.16
CA VAL A 176 5.09 -7.39 13.51
C VAL A 176 3.76 -6.66 13.64
N GLY A 177 3.09 -6.75 14.79
CA GLY A 177 1.84 -6.04 15.01
C GLY A 177 1.32 -6.12 16.45
N SER A 178 0.35 -5.27 16.78
CA SER A 178 -0.29 -5.24 18.09
C SER A 178 -1.80 -5.32 17.94
N ILE A 179 -2.42 -6.25 18.68
CA ILE A 179 -3.88 -6.36 18.84
C ILE A 179 -4.37 -5.81 20.19
N ARG A 180 -3.51 -5.09 20.93
CA ARG A 180 -3.80 -4.60 22.29
C ARG A 180 -4.60 -3.30 22.33
N GLY A 181 -4.99 -2.76 21.18
CA GLY A 181 -5.58 -1.41 21.07
C GLY A 181 -4.57 -0.27 21.33
N THR A 182 -3.28 -0.59 21.43
CA THR A 182 -2.18 0.36 21.64
C THR A 182 -0.98 -0.05 20.80
N SER A 183 -0.06 0.88 20.49
CA SER A 183 1.20 0.56 19.80
C SER A 183 2.06 -0.46 20.55
N CYS A 184 1.91 -0.50 21.88
CA CYS A 184 2.44 -1.50 22.82
C CYS A 184 3.94 -1.42 23.15
N HIS A 185 4.35 -2.15 24.19
CA HIS A 185 5.73 -2.22 24.69
C HIS A 185 6.53 -3.37 24.08
N TYR A 186 5.84 -4.27 23.37
CA TYR A 186 6.41 -5.52 22.85
C TYR A 186 7.05 -5.36 21.46
N HIS A 187 6.75 -4.25 20.78
CA HIS A 187 7.10 -3.94 19.41
C HIS A 187 7.43 -2.46 19.23
#